data_AF-A0A7Y2ZBD0-F1
#
_entry.id   AF-A0A7Y2ZBD0-F1
#
_cell.length_a   1.000
_cell.length_b   1.000
_cell.length_c   1.000
_cell.angle_alpha   90.00
_cell.angle_beta   90.00
_cell.angle_gamma   90.00
#
_symmetry.space_group_name_H-M   'P 1'
#
loop_
_entity.id
_entity.type
_entity.pdbx_description
1 polymer ?
#
loop_
_entity_poly.entity_id
_entity_poly.type
_entity_poly.pdbx_seq_one_letter_code
_entity_poly.pdbx_strand_id
1 'polypeptide(L)' 'MASTKNKRVCLSCKHYRPTDETVGRCRLKRGEIDPSAYPVMNHEECCDSWQDVGQKYHIRVGWIRGLVSKARNDSDK' A
#
# COMPACT_ATOMS: atom_id res chain seq x y z
N MET A 1 -25.21 -5.73 1.26
CA MET A 1 -24.73 -5.96 2.66
C MET A 1 -23.77 -7.13 2.57
N ALA A 2 -22.51 -7.14 3.00
CA ALA A 2 -21.77 -6.35 3.97
C ALA A 2 -20.49 -5.77 3.35
N SER A 3 -20.27 -4.47 3.56
CA SER A 3 -19.02 -3.79 3.24
C SER A 3 -18.00 -4.21 4.31
N THR A 4 -17.10 -5.14 4.00
CA THR A 4 -15.84 -5.28 4.73
C THR A 4 -15.06 -4.00 4.50
N LYS A 5 -15.39 -2.94 5.26
CA LYS A 5 -14.66 -1.68 5.22
C LYS A 5 -13.26 -1.98 5.72
N ASN A 6 -12.32 -2.08 4.78
CA ASN A 6 -10.90 -2.12 5.11
C ASN A 6 -10.59 -0.91 6.02
N LYS A 7 -9.61 -1.06 6.93
CA LYS A 7 -9.12 0.05 7.75
C LYS A 7 -8.80 1.24 6.83
N ARG A 8 -9.15 2.48 7.21
CA ARG A 8 -8.82 3.67 6.41
C ARG A 8 -7.32 3.99 6.54
N VAL A 9 -6.49 3.24 5.83
CA VAL A 9 -5.03 3.37 5.79
C VAL A 9 -4.54 3.38 4.34
N CYS A 10 -3.32 3.82 4.08
CA CYS A 10 -2.73 3.90 2.75
C CYS A 10 -2.74 2.54 2.06
N LEU A 11 -2.45 1.45 2.78
CA LEU A 11 -2.43 0.10 2.21
C LEU A 11 -3.78 -0.33 1.60
N SER A 12 -4.90 0.17 2.12
CA SER A 12 -6.25 -0.06 1.60
C SER A 12 -6.74 1.04 0.64
N CYS A 13 -5.92 2.05 0.35
CA CYS A 13 -6.28 3.16 -0.53
C CYS A 13 -6.14 2.80 -2.02
N LYS A 14 -7.08 3.24 -2.86
CA LYS A 14 -7.06 3.06 -4.32
C LYS A 14 -5.87 3.74 -5.00
N HIS A 15 -5.44 4.89 -4.47
CA HIS A 15 -4.34 5.68 -5.04
C HIS A 15 -2.95 5.14 -4.65
N TYR A 16 -2.87 4.37 -3.58
CA TYR A 16 -1.61 3.88 -3.03
C TYR A 16 -1.07 2.68 -3.81
N ARG A 17 0.26 2.63 -3.97
CA ARG A 17 0.96 1.46 -4.50
C ARG A 17 2.10 1.08 -3.53
N PRO A 18 2.01 -0.08 -2.84
CA PRO A 18 3.11 -0.53 -1.99
C PRO A 18 4.37 -0.75 -2.84
N THR A 19 5.51 -0.37 -2.31
CA THR A 19 6.84 -0.54 -2.94
C THR A 19 7.73 -1.47 -2.14
N ASP A 20 7.49 -1.62 -0.83
CA ASP A 20 8.10 -2.64 0.01
C ASP A 20 7.13 -3.13 1.12
N GLU A 21 7.69 -3.76 2.16
CA GLU A 21 7.00 -4.25 3.34
C GLU A 21 6.42 -3.19 4.31
N THR A 22 6.87 -1.94 4.28
CA THR A 22 6.46 -0.86 5.21
C THR A 22 5.93 0.40 4.52
N VAL A 23 6.32 0.67 3.27
CA VAL A 23 6.03 1.90 2.54
C VAL A 23 5.61 1.68 1.09
N GLY A 24 5.15 2.77 0.49
CA GLY A 24 4.64 2.81 -0.87
C GLY A 24 4.46 4.24 -1.35
N ARG A 25 4.06 4.39 -2.61
CA ARG A 25 3.89 5.71 -3.24
C ARG A 25 2.41 6.08 -3.37
N CYS A 26 2.06 7.31 -2.98
CA CYS A 26 0.74 7.88 -3.20
C CYS A 26 0.64 8.42 -4.63
N ARG A 27 -0.26 7.84 -5.44
CA ARG A 27 -0.47 8.23 -6.83
C ARG A 27 -1.79 8.98 -7.02
N LEU A 28 -2.15 9.83 -6.06
CA LEU A 28 -3.36 10.65 -6.15
C LEU A 28 -3.29 11.55 -7.40
N LYS A 29 -2.15 12.22 -7.60
CA LYS A 29 -1.84 13.11 -8.72
C LYS A 29 -1.28 12.38 -9.95
N ARG A 30 -1.77 11.16 -10.24
CA ARG A 30 -1.24 10.35 -11.35
C ARG A 30 -1.55 11.03 -12.69
N GLY A 31 -0.52 11.37 -13.45
CA GLY A 31 -0.64 12.08 -14.73
C GLY A 31 -0.49 13.59 -14.61
N GLU A 32 -0.46 14.14 -13.40
CA GLU A 32 -0.23 15.56 -13.14
C GLU A 32 1.22 15.87 -12.75
N ILE A 33 1.89 14.92 -12.08
CA ILE A 33 3.30 15.07 -11.65
C ILE A 33 4.14 13.88 -12.07
N ASP A 34 5.45 14.10 -12.12
CA ASP A 34 6.44 13.06 -12.41
C ASP A 34 6.35 11.90 -11.41
N PRO A 35 6.40 10.62 -11.86
CA PRO A 35 6.32 9.46 -10.97
C PRO A 35 7.41 9.40 -9.89
N SER A 36 8.58 9.99 -10.14
CA SER A 36 9.66 10.08 -9.16
C SER A 36 9.30 11.02 -8.00
N ALA A 37 8.45 12.02 -8.25
CA ALA A 37 7.98 13.00 -7.27
C ALA A 37 6.75 12.53 -6.46
N TYR A 38 6.25 11.31 -6.67
CA TYR A 38 5.17 10.78 -5.85
C TYR A 38 5.59 10.65 -4.37
N PRO A 39 4.78 11.16 -3.43
CA PRO A 39 5.08 11.03 -2.00
C PRO A 39 5.20 9.56 -1.60
N VAL A 40 6.22 9.28 -0.79
CA VAL A 40 6.37 7.99 -0.10
C VAL A 40 5.61 8.09 1.23
N MET A 41 4.72 7.14 1.48
CA MET A 41 3.89 7.07 2.68
C MET A 41 4.04 5.67 3.30
N ASN A 42 3.84 5.59 4.61
CA ASN A 42 3.74 4.31 5.32
C ASN A 42 2.39 3.63 5.04
N HIS A 43 2.36 2.30 5.04
CA HIS A 43 1.14 1.49 4.87
C HIS A 43 0.00 1.86 5.83
N GLU A 44 0.34 2.32 7.04
CA GLU A 44 -0.58 2.59 8.15
C GLU A 44 -1.09 4.05 8.21
N GLU A 45 -0.50 4.97 7.43
CA GLU A 45 -0.94 6.37 7.36
C GLU A 45 -2.29 6.51 6.64
N CYS A 46 -2.92 7.69 6.69
CA CYS A 46 -4.10 7.98 5.88
C CYS A 46 -4.23 9.48 5.58
N CYS A 47 -5.12 9.84 4.65
CA CYS A 47 -5.45 11.23 4.34
C CYS A 47 -6.93 11.38 3.93
N ASP A 48 -7.40 12.61 3.82
CA ASP A 48 -8.80 12.91 3.48
C ASP A 48 -9.21 12.45 2.09
N SER A 49 -8.27 12.39 1.14
CA SER A 49 -8.49 11.90 -0.22
C SER A 49 -8.51 10.36 -0.31
N TRP A 50 -8.56 9.65 0.81
CA TRP A 50 -8.59 8.19 0.84
C TRP A 50 -9.85 7.62 0.17
N GLN A 51 -9.65 6.60 -0.67
CA GLN A 51 -10.71 5.84 -1.32
C GLN A 51 -10.44 4.34 -1.17
N ASP A 52 -11.45 3.54 -0.84
CA ASP A 52 -11.28 2.09 -0.67
C ASP A 52 -10.87 1.41 -1.98
N VAL A 53 -9.86 0.54 -1.91
CA VAL A 53 -9.40 -0.30 -3.01
C VAL A 53 -10.19 -1.63 -3.08
N GLY A 54 -10.96 -1.96 -2.05
CA GLY A 54 -11.74 -3.20 -1.95
C GLY A 54 -10.85 -4.44 -1.91
N GLN A 55 -11.21 -5.47 -2.69
CA GLN A 55 -10.54 -6.78 -2.70
C GLN A 55 -9.03 -6.74 -3.04
N LYS A 56 -8.59 -5.70 -3.76
CA LYS A 56 -7.16 -5.51 -4.07
C LYS A 56 -6.30 -5.30 -2.82
N TYR A 57 -6.88 -4.94 -1.68
CA TYR A 57 -6.17 -4.86 -0.39
C TYR A 57 -5.57 -6.22 -0.01
N HIS A 58 -6.33 -7.31 -0.12
CA HIS A 58 -5.86 -8.64 0.26
C HIS A 58 -4.70 -9.13 -0.60
N ILE A 59 -4.72 -8.80 -1.90
CA ILE A 59 -3.61 -9.07 -2.81
C ILE A 59 -2.34 -8.35 -2.35
N ARG A 60 -2.45 -7.06 -1.97
CA ARG A 60 -1.31 -6.28 -1.47
C ARG A 60 -0.77 -6.85 -0.15
N VAL A 61 -1.64 -7.23 0.77
CA VAL A 61 -1.25 -7.85 2.05
C VAL A 61 -0.53 -9.18 1.81
N GLY A 62 -1.03 -10.02 0.90
CA GLY A 62 -0.37 -11.28 0.53
C GLY A 62 1.04 -11.07 -0.01
N TRP A 63 1.21 -10.06 -0.88
CA TRP A 63 2.53 -9.68 -1.40
C TRP A 63 3.48 -9.19 -0.30
N ILE A 64 3.03 -8.29 0.59
CA ILE A 64 3.83 -7.77 1.72
C ILE A 64 4.30 -8.91 2.62
N ARG A 65 3.41 -9.84 2.97
CA ARG A 65 3.76 -11.03 3.77
C ARG A 65 4.85 -11.87 3.09
N GLY A 66 4.77 -12.01 1.77
CA GLY A 66 5.80 -12.69 0.97
C GLY A 66 7.16 -11.99 0.99
N LEU A 67 7.21 -10.66 1.09
CA LEU A 67 8.45 -9.92 1.26
C LEU A 67 9.07 -10.15 2.63
N VAL A 68 8.29 -9.99 3.69
CA VAL A 68 8.76 -10.18 5.08
C VAL A 68 9.30 -11.60 5.29
N SER A 69 8.64 -12.61 4.74
CA SER A 69 9.11 -14.00 4.82
C SER A 69 10.44 -14.24 4.10
N LYS A 70 10.71 -13.50 3.01
CA LYS A 70 11.99 -13.59 2.30
C LYS A 70 13.11 -12.87 3.04
N ALA A 71 12.85 -11.66 3.55
CA ALA A 71 13.81 -10.89 4.33
C ALA A 71 14.31 -11.68 5.55
N ARG A 72 13.41 -12.41 6.22
CA ARG A 72 13.77 -13.28 7.35
C ARG A 72 14.63 -14.49 6.98
N ASN A 73 14.44 -15.07 5.80
CA ASN A 73 15.23 -16.23 5.36
C ASN A 73 16.61 -15.86 4.79
N ASP A 74 16.80 -14.62 4.35
CA ASP A 74 18.09 -14.16 3.79
C ASP A 74 19.12 -13.83 4.89
N SER A 75 18.67 -13.57 6.13
CA SER A 75 19.54 -13.22 7.27
C SER A 75 20.18 -14.43 7.98
N ASP A 76 19.87 -15.67 7.57
CA ASP A 76 20.33 -16.91 8.22
C ASP A 76 21.37 -17.67 7.37
N LYS A 77 21.96 -17.03 6.35
CA LYS A 77 22.90 -17.67 5.42
C LYS A 77 24.29 -17.04 5.38
#